data_AF-A0A821ZV57-F1
#
_entry.id   AF-A0A821ZV57-F1
#
_cell.length_a   1.000
_cell.length_b   1.000
_cell.length_c   1.000
_cell.angle_alpha   90.00
_cell.angle_beta   90.00
_cell.angle_gamma   90.00
#
_symmetry.space_group_name_H-M   'P 1'
#
loop_
_entity.id
_entity.type
_entity.pdbx_description
1 polymer ?
#
loop_
_entity_poly.entity_id
_entity_poly.type
_entity_poly.pdbx_seq_one_letter_code
_entity_poly.pdbx_strand_id
1 'polypeptide(L)'
;MWNLAWLGDGSYQLIPKSHPTYALTAHRENTTSSGVNVEHWHSGNNQRWILSPVTIETYRIAPRTVWQRALSIGSISNVYIHDYIKNADQNWMFIKL
;
A
#
# COMPACT_ATOMS: atom_id res chain seq x y z
N MET A 1 -5.67 3.71 -12.32
CA MET A 1 -4.70 2.64 -12.64
C MET A 1 -3.36 2.94 -11.99
N TRP A 2 -2.62 1.92 -11.60
CA TRP A 2 -1.35 2.04 -10.86
C TRP A 2 -0.22 1.30 -11.58
N ASN A 3 1.00 1.80 -11.43
CA ASN A 3 2.25 1.11 -11.76
C ASN A 3 2.96 0.74 -10.46
N LEU A 4 3.58 -0.44 -10.42
CA LEU A 4 4.42 -0.88 -9.32
C LEU A 4 5.87 -0.82 -9.80
N ALA A 5 6.70 -0.02 -9.12
CA ALA A 5 8.12 0.05 -9.39
C ALA A 5 8.91 -0.62 -8.25
N TRP A 6 9.75 -1.58 -8.58
CA TRP A 6 10.66 -2.23 -7.63
C TRP A 6 11.81 -1.28 -7.27
N LEU A 7 12.11 -1.15 -5.97
CA LEU A 7 13.10 -0.20 -5.46
C LEU A 7 14.46 -0.83 -5.12
N GLY A 8 14.64 -2.15 -5.32
CA GLY A 8 15.91 -2.84 -5.07
C GLY A 8 16.13 -3.33 -3.64
N ASP A 9 15.23 -3.04 -2.70
CA ASP A 9 15.44 -3.22 -1.26
C ASP A 9 14.37 -4.04 -0.54
N GLY A 10 13.58 -4.81 -1.27
CA GLY A 10 12.41 -5.51 -0.71
C GLY A 10 11.10 -4.75 -0.86
N SER A 11 11.14 -3.48 -1.28
CA SER A 11 9.96 -2.63 -1.35
C SER A 11 9.62 -2.13 -2.76
N TYR A 12 8.39 -1.67 -2.89
CA TYR A 12 7.81 -1.14 -4.10
C TYR A 12 7.31 0.29 -3.88
N GLN A 13 7.41 1.09 -4.94
CA GLN A 13 6.67 2.34 -5.09
C GLN A 13 5.37 2.04 -5.85
N LEU A 14 4.23 2.50 -5.32
CA LEU A 14 2.93 2.44 -5.98
C LEU A 14 2.65 3.79 -6.62
N ILE A 15 2.69 3.86 -7.95
CA ILE A 15 2.66 5.09 -8.75
C ILE A 15 1.30 5.21 -9.45
N PRO A 16 0.51 6.27 -9.23
CA PRO A 16 -0.70 6.48 -10.00
C PRO A 16 -0.35 6.77 -11.47
N LYS A 17 -0.93 6.05 -12.42
CA LYS A 17 -0.64 6.26 -13.85
C LYS A 17 -0.92 7.70 -14.33
N SER A 18 -1.85 8.40 -13.67
CA SER A 18 -2.17 9.80 -13.99
C SER A 18 -1.15 10.81 -13.47
N HIS A 19 -0.29 10.44 -12.51
CA HIS A 19 0.70 11.33 -11.88
C HIS A 19 2.01 10.57 -11.64
N PRO A 20 2.86 10.40 -12.68
CA PRO A 20 4.02 9.51 -12.61
C PRO A 20 5.13 9.98 -11.64
N THR A 21 5.09 11.22 -11.17
CA THR A 21 6.01 11.76 -10.15
C THR A 21 5.49 11.61 -8.72
N TYR A 22 4.32 11.01 -8.53
CA TYR A 22 3.67 10.82 -7.23
C TYR A 22 3.71 9.36 -6.77
N ALA A 23 3.47 9.14 -5.48
CA ALA A 23 3.42 7.81 -4.87
C ALA A 23 2.29 7.72 -3.84
N LEU A 24 1.76 6.51 -3.65
CA LEU A 24 0.92 6.19 -2.49
C LEU A 24 1.74 6.36 -1.21
N THR A 25 1.27 7.21 -0.31
CA THR A 25 1.98 7.67 0.87
C THR A 25 1.15 7.37 2.10
N ALA A 26 1.75 6.66 3.06
CA ALA A 26 1.14 6.32 4.33
C ALA A 26 1.28 7.47 5.34
N HIS A 27 0.22 7.69 6.13
CA HIS A 27 0.22 8.67 7.21
C HIS A 27 -0.30 8.06 8.51
N ARG A 28 0.25 8.58 9.62
CA ARG A 28 -0.16 8.21 11.00
C ARG A 28 -0.17 6.69 11.19
N GLU A 29 0.87 6.04 10.68
CA GLU A 29 1.00 4.59 10.51
C GLU A 29 0.81 3.77 11.79
N ASN A 30 0.98 4.38 12.96
CA ASN A 30 0.84 3.73 14.27
C ASN A 30 -0.41 4.16 15.04
N THR A 31 -1.41 4.74 14.38
CA THR A 31 -2.65 5.21 15.05
C THR A 31 -3.91 4.61 14.43
N THR A 32 -5.03 4.76 15.13
CA THR A 32 -6.37 4.37 14.66
C THR A 32 -6.91 5.28 13.56
N SER A 33 -6.31 6.47 13.35
CA SER A 33 -6.64 7.42 12.28
C SER A 33 -5.60 7.42 11.17
N SER A 34 -5.02 6.25 10.88
CA SER A 34 -4.10 6.03 9.77
C SER A 34 -4.83 6.16 8.43
N GLY A 35 -4.10 6.63 7.42
CA GLY A 35 -4.64 6.83 6.09
C GLY A 35 -3.55 6.76 5.02
N VAL A 36 -3.99 6.86 3.77
CA VAL A 36 -3.10 6.94 2.62
C VAL A 36 -3.50 8.09 1.71
N ASN A 37 -2.52 8.79 1.17
CA ASN A 37 -2.70 9.85 0.18
C ASN A 37 -1.80 9.60 -1.03
N VAL A 38 -2.01 10.38 -2.09
CA VAL A 38 -1.10 10.45 -3.23
C VAL A 38 -0.29 11.73 -3.09
N GLU A 39 1.02 11.61 -2.89
CA GLU A 39 1.92 12.74 -2.67
C GLU A 39 3.12 12.66 -3.60
N HIS A 40 3.85 13.76 -3.78
CA HIS A 40 5.05 13.77 -4.61
C HIS A 40 6.06 12.75 -4.07
N TRP A 41 6.69 11.99 -4.96
CA TRP A 41 7.72 11.05 -4.55
C TRP A 41 8.92 11.80 -3.97
N HIS A 42 9.32 11.43 -2.76
CA HIS A 42 10.47 12.00 -2.06
C HIS A 42 11.35 10.90 -1.44
N SER A 43 11.19 9.65 -1.90
CA SER A 43 11.95 8.47 -1.44
C SER A 43 11.83 8.14 0.05
N GLY A 44 10.83 8.69 0.75
CA GLY A 44 10.59 8.45 2.17
C GLY A 44 10.11 7.04 2.47
N ASN A 45 10.39 6.54 3.68
CA ASN A 45 10.02 5.18 4.06
C ASN A 45 8.49 4.96 4.10
N ASN A 46 7.71 6.00 4.36
CA ASN A 46 6.24 5.99 4.33
C ASN A 46 5.66 5.95 2.91
N GLN A 47 6.48 6.04 1.87
CA GLN A 47 6.09 5.86 0.47
C GLN A 47 6.52 4.50 -0.11
N ARG A 48 7.07 3.62 0.75
CA ARG A 48 7.58 2.30 0.37
C ARG A 48 6.68 1.21 0.91
N TRP A 49 6.36 0.24 0.04
CA TRP A 49 5.38 -0.79 0.33
C TRP A 49 5.98 -2.18 0.14
N ILE A 50 5.64 -3.09 1.06
CA ILE A 50 5.97 -4.50 0.99
C ILE A 50 4.75 -5.25 0.44
N LEU A 51 4.99 -6.12 -0.54
CA LEU A 51 3.99 -6.99 -1.13
C LEU A 51 4.28 -8.42 -0.69
N SER A 52 3.34 -9.04 0.03
CA SER A 52 3.46 -10.43 0.48
C SER A 52 2.31 -11.26 -0.09
N PRO A 53 2.56 -12.43 -0.69
CA PRO A 53 1.48 -13.29 -1.17
C PRO A 53 0.62 -13.76 0.00
N VAL A 54 -0.71 -13.75 -0.19
CA VAL A 54 -1.70 -14.32 0.73
C VAL A 54 -2.27 -15.61 0.14
N THR A 55 -2.58 -15.59 -1.15
CA THR A 55 -2.95 -16.75 -1.96
C THR A 55 -2.16 -16.73 -3.27
N ILE A 56 -2.46 -17.65 -4.18
CA ILE A 56 -1.87 -17.66 -5.53
C ILE A 56 -2.23 -16.42 -6.36
N GLU A 57 -3.37 -15.76 -6.05
CA GLU A 57 -3.88 -14.61 -6.83
C GLU A 57 -3.86 -13.28 -6.07
N THR A 58 -3.67 -13.33 -4.74
CA THR A 58 -3.83 -12.16 -3.88
C THR A 58 -2.59 -11.86 -3.05
N TYR A 59 -2.41 -10.58 -2.79
CA TYR A 59 -1.29 -10.02 -2.04
C TYR A 59 -1.80 -9.13 -0.92
N ARG A 60 -1.07 -9.17 0.18
CA ARG A 60 -1.11 -8.14 1.22
C ARG A 60 -0.16 -7.02 0.81
N ILE A 61 -0.60 -5.78 0.96
CA ILE A 61 0.20 -4.58 0.79
C ILE A 61 0.43 -3.96 2.17
N ALA A 62 1.67 -3.80 2.62
CA ALA A 62 2.01 -3.26 3.95
C ALA A 62 2.99 -2.09 3.84
N PRO A 63 2.88 -1.05 4.68
CA PRO A 63 3.93 -0.02 4.74
C PRO A 63 5.23 -0.64 5.21
N ARG A 64 6.36 -0.21 4.64
CA ARG A 64 7.69 -0.70 5.01
C ARG A 64 8.04 -0.46 6.47
N THR A 65 7.53 0.62 7.05
CA THR A 65 7.77 1.08 8.43
C THR A 65 6.97 0.30 9.47
N VAL A 66 5.82 -0.28 9.09
CA VAL A 66 4.88 -0.96 9.99
C VAL A 66 4.30 -2.22 9.35
N TRP A 67 5.15 -3.23 9.20
CA TRP A 67 4.82 -4.52 8.59
C TRP A 67 3.78 -5.36 9.34
N GLN A 68 3.21 -4.89 10.46
CA GLN A 68 2.07 -5.50 11.15
C GLN A 68 0.72 -4.97 10.65
N ARG A 69 0.73 -3.91 9.84
CA ARG A 69 -0.47 -3.29 9.28
C ARG A 69 -0.54 -3.46 7.76
N ALA A 70 -1.73 -3.38 7.19
CA ALA A 70 -2.00 -3.62 5.79
C ALA A 70 -2.91 -2.54 5.19
N LEU A 71 -2.71 -2.25 3.91
CA LEU A 71 -3.65 -1.49 3.11
C LEU A 71 -4.99 -2.24 3.11
N SER A 72 -6.03 -1.56 3.57
CA SER A 72 -7.33 -2.15 3.87
C SER A 72 -8.43 -1.31 3.22
N ILE A 73 -9.52 -1.96 2.82
CA ILE A 73 -10.77 -1.31 2.43
C ILE A 73 -11.63 -1.10 3.68
N GLY A 74 -12.09 0.13 3.90
CA GLY A 74 -12.98 0.47 5.01
C GLY A 74 -14.46 0.35 4.66
N SER A 75 -15.32 0.41 5.68
CA SER A 75 -16.77 0.24 5.55
C SER A 75 -17.47 1.26 4.64
N ILE A 76 -16.82 2.41 4.35
CA ILE A 76 -17.32 3.45 3.44
C ILE A 76 -16.47 3.58 2.17
N SER A 77 -15.84 2.48 1.72
CA SER A 77 -15.01 2.43 0.50
C SER A 77 -13.75 3.30 0.51
N ASN A 78 -13.34 3.79 1.68
CA ASN A 78 -12.06 4.45 1.85
C ASN A 78 -10.92 3.42 1.93
N VAL A 79 -9.77 3.75 1.36
CA VAL A 79 -8.55 2.96 1.52
C VAL A 79 -7.72 3.56 2.66
N TYR A 80 -7.23 2.72 3.55
CA TYR A 80 -6.45 3.13 4.72
C TYR A 80 -5.49 2.03 5.13
N ILE A 81 -4.72 2.23 6.20
CA ILE A 81 -3.86 1.20 6.78
C ILE A 81 -4.42 0.78 8.12
N HIS A 82 -4.54 -0.51 8.39
CA HIS A 82 -4.94 -1.04 9.69
C HIS A 82 -4.22 -2.34 10.01
N ASP A 83 -4.28 -2.79 11.26
CA ASP A 83 -3.72 -4.06 11.71
C ASP A 83 -4.13 -5.21 10.77
N TYR A 84 -3.13 -6.00 10.39
CA TYR A 84 -3.34 -7.11 9.47
C TYR A 84 -4.04 -8.26 10.20
N ILE A 85 -5.35 -8.37 9.99
CA ILE A 85 -6.23 -9.39 10.59
C ILE A 85 -6.59 -10.50 9.61
N LYS A 86 -5.97 -10.51 8.42
CA LYS A 86 -6.10 -11.58 7.40
C LYS A 86 -7.52 -11.75 6.87
N ASN A 87 -8.29 -10.67 6.83
CA ASN A 87 -9.62 -10.68 6.21
C ASN A 87 -9.54 -10.35 4.70
N ALA A 88 -10.64 -10.57 3.99
CA ALA A 88 -10.71 -10.35 2.54
C ALA A 88 -10.43 -8.89 2.14
N ASP A 89 -10.80 -7.92 2.99
CA ASP A 89 -10.63 -6.48 2.74
C ASP A 89 -9.15 -6.02 2.75
N GLN A 90 -8.23 -6.94 3.04
CA GLN A 90 -6.78 -6.73 3.07
C GLN A 90 -6.04 -7.49 1.94
N ASN A 91 -6.80 -8.17 1.07
CA ASN A 91 -6.27 -8.98 -0.01
C ASN A 91 -6.46 -8.26 -1.35
N TRP A 92 -5.36 -7.94 -2.01
CA TRP A 92 -5.34 -7.17 -3.24
C TRP A 92 -4.91 -8.04 -4.42
N MET A 93 -5.62 -7.92 -5.54
CA MET A 93 -5.23 -8.52 -6.81
C MET A 93 -4.51 -7.49 -7.68
N PHE A 94 -3.42 -7.90 -8.32
CA PHE A 94 -2.75 -7.11 -9.34
C PHE A 94 -3.13 -7.65 -10.72
N ILE A 95 -3.96 -6.90 -11.44
CA ILE A 95 -4.40 -7.25 -12.79
C ILE A 95 -3.57 -6.45 -13.79
N LYS A 96 -2.90 -7.16 -14.70
CA LYS A 96 -2.23 -6.54 -15.85
C LYS A 96 -3.29 -6.27 -16.91
N LEU A 97 -3.50 -5.00 -17.22
CA LEU A 97 -4.38 -4.51 -18.28
C LEU A 97 -3.56 -4.14 -19.52
#